data_AF-A0A841N274-F1
#
_entry.id   AF-A0A841N274-F1
#
_cell.length_a   1.000
_cell.length_b   1.000
_cell.length_c   1.000
_cell.angle_alpha   90.00
_cell.angle_beta   90.00
_cell.angle_gamma   90.00
#
_symmetry.space_group_name_H-M   'P 1'
#
loop_
_entity.id
_entity.type
_entity.pdbx_description
1 polymer ?
#
loop_
_entity_poly.entity_id
_entity_poly.type
_entity_poly.pdbx_seq_one_letter_code
_entity_poly.pdbx_strand_id
1 'polypeptide(L)'
;MNKLSKFLPALALVLGAFAAVAFTSPQAPTGEYGLSGSVWYDVTGINPDEDTYVCNEDETRDCLFDQPFGMGTPISSEQDKVFVVQNASNLPIAH
;
A
#
# COMPACT_ATOMS: atom_id res chain seq x y z
N MET A 1 -9.61 -46.90 28.45
CA MET A 1 -9.09 -45.78 27.62
C MET A 1 -10.14 -45.50 26.55
N ASN A 2 -10.69 -44.28 26.48
CA ASN A 2 -11.58 -43.75 25.40
C ASN A 2 -12.08 -42.30 25.70
N LYS A 3 -11.46 -41.58 26.64
CA LYS A 3 -11.96 -40.26 27.09
C LYS A 3 -11.39 -39.08 26.28
N LEU A 4 -10.28 -39.28 25.56
CA LEU A 4 -9.63 -38.23 24.76
C LEU A 4 -10.43 -37.87 23.48
N SER A 5 -11.15 -38.84 22.90
CA SER A 5 -11.94 -38.64 21.68
C SER A 5 -13.16 -37.73 21.85
N LYS A 6 -13.63 -37.51 23.09
CA LYS A 6 -14.75 -36.60 23.39
C LYS A 6 -14.36 -35.12 23.46
N PHE A 7 -13.06 -34.80 23.57
CA PHE A 7 -12.57 -33.43 23.68
C PHE A 7 -12.13 -32.82 22.34
N LEU A 8 -11.95 -33.65 21.30
CA LEU A 8 -11.62 -33.19 19.94
C LEU A 8 -12.59 -32.15 19.35
N PRO A 9 -13.93 -32.30 19.44
CA PRO A 9 -14.84 -31.36 18.78
C PRO A 9 -14.85 -29.99 19.47
N ALA A 10 -14.60 -29.92 20.78
CA ALA A 10 -14.48 -28.65 21.50
C ALA A 10 -13.18 -27.91 21.14
N LEU A 11 -12.08 -28.65 20.95
CA LEU A 11 -10.79 -28.08 20.55
C LEU A 11 -10.83 -27.53 19.10
N ALA A 12 -11.53 -28.22 18.20
CA ALA A 12 -11.71 -27.78 16.80
C ALA A 12 -12.49 -26.46 16.68
N LEU A 13 -13.49 -26.24 17.54
CA LEU A 13 -14.28 -25.00 17.56
C LEU A 13 -13.42 -23.81 18.03
N VAL A 14 -12.59 -24.02 19.05
CA VAL A 14 -11.66 -22.99 19.55
C VAL A 14 -10.61 -22.64 18.49
N LEU A 15 -10.00 -23.63 17.82
CA LEU A 15 -9.02 -23.39 16.75
C LEU A 15 -9.60 -22.67 15.52
N GLY A 16 -10.85 -22.96 15.15
CA GLY A 16 -11.51 -22.30 14.01
C GLY A 16 -11.75 -20.79 14.21
N ALA A 17 -12.04 -20.36 15.45
CA ALA A 17 -12.29 -18.95 15.75
C ALA A 17 -11.02 -18.07 15.68
N PHE A 18 -9.83 -18.64 15.94
CA PHE A 18 -8.56 -17.91 15.82
C PHE A 18 -8.06 -17.77 14.38
N ALA A 19 -8.50 -18.65 13.46
CA ALA A 19 -8.07 -18.58 12.07
C ALA A 19 -8.67 -17.39 11.29
N ALA A 20 -9.86 -16.91 11.70
CA ALA A 20 -10.53 -15.80 11.01
C ALA A 20 -9.93 -14.42 11.32
N VAL A 21 -9.24 -14.26 12.45
CA VAL A 21 -8.65 -12.97 12.88
C VAL A 21 -7.21 -12.75 12.41
N ALA A 22 -6.56 -13.76 11.83
CA ALA A 22 -5.18 -13.63 11.33
C ALA A 22 -5.07 -12.99 9.94
N PHE A 23 -6.16 -12.94 9.17
CA PHE A 23 -6.16 -12.43 7.78
C PHE A 23 -7.01 -11.17 7.59
N THR A 24 -7.61 -10.62 8.65
CA THR A 24 -8.43 -9.40 8.58
C THR A 24 -7.70 -8.19 9.16
N SER A 25 -6.38 -8.25 9.36
CA SER A 25 -5.61 -7.05 9.71
C SER A 25 -5.73 -6.07 8.55
N PRO A 26 -6.35 -4.89 8.72
CA PRO A 26 -6.27 -3.84 7.72
C PRO A 26 -4.79 -3.60 7.46
N GLN A 27 -4.35 -3.67 6.21
CA GLN A 27 -3.04 -3.15 5.87
C GLN A 27 -3.04 -1.70 6.37
N ALA A 28 -2.13 -1.40 7.30
CA ALA A 28 -1.93 -0.01 7.71
C ALA A 28 -1.74 0.80 6.42
N PRO A 29 -2.35 2.00 6.29
CA PRO A 29 -2.14 2.83 5.12
C PRO A 29 -0.64 3.04 5.00
N THR A 30 -0.04 2.38 4.01
CA THR A 30 1.31 2.68 3.56
C THR A 30 1.25 4.05 2.91
N GLY A 31 2.20 4.92 3.20
CA GLY A 31 2.24 6.22 2.53
C GLY A 31 2.39 6.04 1.02
N GLU A 32 1.91 7.00 0.25
CA GLU A 32 1.99 6.99 -1.20
C GLU A 32 2.94 8.12 -1.62
N TYR A 33 4.01 7.78 -2.33
CA TYR A 33 5.08 8.72 -2.64
C TYR A 33 5.43 8.72 -4.13
N GLY A 34 5.50 9.91 -4.72
CA GLY A 34 5.88 10.11 -6.11
C GLY A 34 7.24 10.80 -6.24
N LEU A 35 8.06 10.36 -7.19
CA LEU A 35 9.36 10.97 -7.49
C LEU A 35 9.28 11.82 -8.77
N SER A 36 9.55 13.11 -8.66
CA SER A 36 9.75 14.00 -9.81
C SER A 36 11.13 14.65 -9.76
N GLY A 37 11.97 14.32 -10.74
CA GLY A 37 13.38 14.71 -10.74
C GLY A 37 14.13 14.12 -9.53
N SER A 38 14.47 14.95 -8.55
CA SER A 38 15.12 14.56 -7.29
C SER A 38 14.26 14.84 -6.06
N VAL A 39 13.01 15.27 -6.24
CA VAL A 39 12.10 15.64 -5.15
C VAL A 39 11.06 14.55 -4.99
N TRP A 40 10.91 14.11 -3.75
CA TRP A 40 9.86 13.18 -3.34
C TRP A 40 8.66 13.97 -2.83
N TYR A 41 7.47 13.60 -3.30
CA TYR A 41 6.21 14.17 -2.87
C TYR A 41 5.41 13.12 -2.11
N ASP A 42 4.85 13.50 -0.98
CA ASP A 42 3.88 12.69 -0.25
C ASP A 42 2.50 12.96 -0.85
N VAL A 43 1.93 11.95 -1.50
CA VAL A 43 0.60 12.02 -2.12
C VAL A 43 -0.41 11.13 -1.41
N THR A 44 -0.11 10.73 -0.17
CA THR A 44 -0.98 9.87 0.63
C THR A 44 -2.37 10.49 0.77
N GLY A 45 -3.38 9.84 0.16
CA GLY A 45 -4.76 10.32 0.17
C GLY A 45 -5.03 11.54 -0.73
N ILE A 46 -4.08 11.88 -1.62
CA ILE A 46 -4.26 12.88 -2.67
C ILE A 46 -4.57 12.14 -3.97
N ASN A 47 -5.72 12.45 -4.56
CA ASN A 47 -6.08 11.89 -5.85
C ASN A 47 -5.28 12.56 -6.98
N PRO A 48 -4.91 11.80 -8.02
CA PRO A 48 -4.32 12.36 -9.22
C PRO A 48 -5.34 13.27 -9.93
N ASP A 49 -4.90 14.48 -10.30
CA ASP A 49 -5.71 15.52 -10.95
C ASP A 49 -4.81 16.49 -11.74
N GLU A 50 -5.41 17.31 -12.60
CA GLU A 50 -4.71 18.33 -13.38
C GLU A 50 -4.07 19.44 -12.53
N ASP A 51 -4.48 19.58 -11.27
CA ASP A 51 -3.97 20.56 -10.30
C ASP A 51 -3.09 19.94 -9.19
N THR A 52 -2.77 18.65 -9.28
CA THR A 52 -1.89 17.95 -8.31
C THR A 52 -0.78 17.22 -9.05
N TYR A 53 -0.97 15.93 -9.32
CA TYR A 53 -0.08 15.05 -10.06
C TYR A 53 -0.89 14.15 -10.98
N VAL A 54 -0.23 13.62 -12.00
CA VAL A 54 -0.77 12.58 -12.86
C VAL A 54 0.24 11.45 -13.03
N CYS A 55 -0.27 10.25 -13.31
CA CYS A 55 0.52 9.09 -13.67
C CYS A 55 0.38 8.85 -15.17
N ASN A 56 1.32 9.36 -15.95
CA ASN A 56 1.31 9.25 -17.41
C ASN A 56 1.92 7.93 -17.85
N GLU A 57 1.45 7.36 -18.97
CA GLU A 57 1.99 6.12 -19.52
C GLU A 57 3.48 6.27 -19.88
N ASP A 58 4.32 5.42 -19.27
CA ASP A 58 5.76 5.31 -19.49
C ASP A 58 6.21 3.90 -19.06
N GLU A 59 6.48 3.02 -20.03
CA GLU A 59 6.83 1.60 -19.85
C GLU A 59 8.12 1.34 -19.05
N THR A 60 8.80 2.38 -18.59
CA THR A 60 10.11 2.25 -17.93
C THR A 60 10.08 2.45 -16.42
N ARG A 61 8.96 2.92 -15.85
CA ARG A 61 8.89 3.35 -14.45
C ARG A 61 7.54 3.07 -13.79
N ASP A 62 7.59 3.04 -12.46
CA ASP A 62 6.42 2.99 -11.59
C ASP A 62 6.03 4.40 -11.12
N CYS A 63 4.73 4.66 -10.98
CA CYS A 63 4.27 5.99 -10.62
C CYS A 63 4.47 6.29 -9.13
N LEU A 64 4.03 5.38 -8.26
CA LEU A 64 3.98 5.58 -6.82
C LEU A 64 4.73 4.49 -6.06
N PHE A 65 5.29 4.87 -4.93
CA PHE A 65 6.05 4.02 -4.02
C PHE A 65 5.46 4.08 -2.62
N ASP A 66 5.63 3.01 -1.85
CA ASP A 66 5.15 2.94 -0.46
C ASP A 66 6.02 3.72 0.55
N GLN A 67 7.23 4.14 0.13
CA GLN A 67 8.17 4.96 0.90
C GLN A 67 9.01 5.87 -0.02
N PRO A 68 9.44 7.04 0.46
CA PRO A 68 10.26 7.97 -0.29
C PRO A 68 11.75 7.59 -0.27
N PHE A 69 12.58 8.44 -0.89
CA PHE A 69 14.04 8.40 -0.85
C PHE A 69 14.68 7.08 -1.35
N GLY A 70 13.99 6.36 -2.24
CA GLY A 70 14.48 5.11 -2.82
C GLY A 70 14.48 3.93 -1.84
N MET A 71 13.80 4.06 -0.69
CA MET A 71 13.61 2.96 0.25
C MET A 71 12.32 2.17 0.00
N GLY A 72 11.41 2.73 -0.82
CA GLY A 72 10.11 2.15 -1.08
C GLY A 72 10.07 1.12 -2.19
N THR A 73 9.01 0.32 -2.16
CA THR A 73 8.60 -0.59 -3.23
C THR A 73 7.51 0.05 -4.08
N PRO A 74 7.47 -0.24 -5.39
CA PRO A 74 6.38 0.20 -6.25
C PRO A 74 5.01 -0.27 -5.76
N ILE A 75 4.03 0.63 -5.79
CA ILE A 75 2.64 0.29 -5.50
C ILE A 75 2.02 -0.28 -6.78
N SER A 76 1.67 -1.57 -6.76
CA SER A 76 1.45 -2.38 -7.97
C SER A 76 0.28 -1.97 -8.88
N SER A 77 -0.53 -0.98 -8.49
CA SER A 77 -1.68 -0.50 -9.26
C SER A 77 -1.32 0.34 -10.48
N GLU A 78 -0.08 0.81 -10.59
CA GLU A 78 0.34 1.80 -11.59
C GLU A 78 1.72 1.49 -12.20
N GLN A 79 1.90 0.23 -12.61
CA GLN A 79 3.03 -0.19 -13.44
C GLN A 79 2.97 0.52 -14.79
N ASP A 80 4.13 0.73 -15.41
CA ASP A 80 4.27 1.41 -16.71
C ASP A 80 3.73 2.85 -16.73
N LYS A 81 3.88 3.55 -15.61
CA LYS A 81 3.49 4.95 -15.48
C LYS A 81 4.56 5.77 -14.77
N VAL A 82 4.75 7.01 -15.21
CA VAL A 82 5.61 7.98 -14.56
C VAL A 82 4.81 9.00 -13.75
N PHE A 83 5.29 9.30 -12.54
CA PHE A 83 4.83 10.42 -11.75
C PHE A 83 5.18 11.77 -12.38
N VAL A 84 4.16 12.54 -12.74
CA VAL A 84 4.30 13.89 -13.29
C VAL A 84 3.59 14.88 -12.38
N VAL A 85 4.35 15.85 -11.87
CA VAL A 85 3.81 16.94 -11.07
C VAL A 85 3.17 17.97 -11.99
N GLN A 86 1.90 18.27 -11.78
CA GLN A 86 1.20 19.34 -12.50
C GLN A 86 1.33 20.67 -11.75
N ASN A 87 1.13 20.64 -10.44
CA ASN A 87 1.25 21.82 -9.59
C ASN A 87 1.96 21.50 -8.27
N ALA A 88 3.25 21.86 -8.20
CA ALA A 88 4.08 21.59 -7.04
C ALA A 88 3.62 22.32 -5.76
N SER A 89 2.85 23.41 -5.86
CA SER A 89 2.36 24.15 -4.70
C SER A 89 1.25 23.41 -3.95
N ASN A 90 0.57 22.47 -4.61
CA ASN A 90 -0.51 21.66 -4.04
C ASN A 90 -0.05 20.29 -3.55
N LEU A 91 1.24 19.98 -3.69
CA LEU A 91 1.81 18.71 -3.28
C LEU A 91 2.77 18.89 -2.10
N PRO A 92 2.56 18.18 -0.98
CA PRO A 92 3.52 18.20 0.11
C PRO A 92 4.81 17.48 -0.29
N ILE A 93 5.95 18.07 0.11
CA ILE A 93 7.27 17.47 -0.07
C ILE A 93 7.48 16.44 1.05
N ALA A 94 7.92 15.25 0.69
CA ALA A 94 8.31 14.24 1.67
C ALA A 94 9.61 14.66 2.38
N HIS A 95 9.64 14.51 3.70
CA HIS A 95 10.76 14.90 4.58
C HIS A 95 11.38 13.70 5.29
#